data_AF-A0A1H6FN48-F1
#
_entry.id   AF-A0A1H6FN48-F1
#
_cell.length_a   1.000
_cell.length_b   1.000
_cell.length_c   1.000
_cell.angle_alpha   90.00
_cell.angle_beta   90.00
_cell.angle_gamma   90.00
#
_symmetry.space_group_name_H-M   'P 1'
#
loop_
_entity.id
_entity.type
_entity.pdbx_description
1 polymer ?
#
loop_
_entity_poly.entity_id
_entity_poly.type
_entity_poly.pdbx_seq_one_letter_code
_entity_poly.pdbx_strand_id
1 'polypeptide(L)'
;MRTLLRLFAIGASLVIVLSFAMFAADQGAKGRDEQLTQLQQEAGTPAPAAAAERQRERQHGRVREVIEDANDFLLKPFVGVAPSSNPWVARSVPALLGLLTWGLLLGFLANLLPQRRREIRDWRTGQPI
;
A
#
# COMPACT_ATOMS: atom_id res chain seq x y z
N MET A 1 -12.28 20.47 -4.90
CA MET A 1 -11.29 19.87 -5.81
C MET A 1 -9.94 19.66 -5.14
N ARG A 2 -9.25 20.70 -4.65
CA ARG A 2 -7.99 20.56 -3.88
C ARG A 2 -8.02 19.51 -2.76
N THR A 3 -9.03 19.57 -1.88
CA THR A 3 -9.16 18.60 -0.76
C THR A 3 -9.32 17.17 -1.26
N LEU A 4 -10.11 16.96 -2.33
CA LEU A 4 -10.30 15.64 -2.92
C LEU A 4 -9.00 15.10 -3.51
N LEU A 5 -8.24 15.93 -4.23
CA LEU A 5 -6.93 15.56 -4.78
C LEU A 5 -5.94 15.19 -3.67
N ARG A 6 -5.92 15.95 -2.56
CA ARG A 6 -5.07 15.63 -1.40
C ARG A 6 -5.48 14.30 -0.76
N LEU A 7 -6.78 14.09 -0.53
CA LEU A 7 -7.27 12.84 0.06
C LEU A 7 -6.95 11.64 -0.84
N PHE A 8 -7.10 11.79 -2.15
CA PHE A 8 -6.73 10.76 -3.10
C PHE A 8 -5.22 10.48 -3.08
N ALA A 9 -4.37 11.52 -3.11
CA ALA A 9 -2.92 11.37 -3.05
C ALA A 9 -2.46 10.67 -1.77
N ILE A 10 -3.04 11.03 -0.62
CA ILE A 10 -2.77 10.39 0.67
C ILE A 10 -3.24 8.93 0.63
N GLY A 11 -4.47 8.67 0.18
CA GLY A 11 -5.03 7.33 0.10
C GLY A 11 -4.22 6.40 -0.79
N ALA A 12 -3.87 6.84 -2.00
CA ALA A 12 -3.03 6.09 -2.93
C ALA A 12 -1.64 5.81 -2.34
N SER A 13 -1.03 6.80 -1.69
CA SER A 13 0.27 6.62 -1.03
C SER A 13 0.19 5.59 0.11
N LEU A 14 -0.85 5.65 0.93
CA LEU A 14 -1.07 4.68 2.01
C LEU A 14 -1.21 3.26 1.49
N VAL A 15 -2.02 3.06 0.43
CA VAL A 15 -2.21 1.74 -0.19
C VAL A 15 -0.88 1.17 -0.70
N ILE A 16 -0.08 2.00 -1.39
CA ILE A 16 1.21 1.56 -1.94
C ILE A 16 2.21 1.22 -0.82
N VAL A 17 2.31 2.06 0.21
CA VAL A 17 3.23 1.82 1.35
C VAL A 17 2.83 0.57 2.13
N LEU A 18 1.53 0.40 2.43
CA LEU A 18 1.04 -0.78 3.14
C LEU A 18 1.30 -2.06 2.34
N SER A 19 1.03 -2.05 1.04
CA SER A 19 1.30 -3.19 0.16
C SER A 19 2.77 -3.56 0.12
N PHE A 20 3.66 -2.56 0.07
CA PHE A 20 5.10 -2.78 0.08
C PHE A 20 5.58 -3.33 1.43
N ALA A 21 5.05 -2.81 2.54
CA ALA A 21 5.37 -3.30 3.88
C ALA A 21 4.95 -4.76 4.07
N MET A 22 3.77 -5.15 3.58
CA MET A 22 3.30 -6.53 3.60
C MET A 22 4.22 -7.44 2.77
N PHE A 23 4.59 -7.02 1.56
CA PHE A 23 5.56 -7.75 0.74
C PHE A 23 6.90 -7.95 1.46
N ALA A 24 7.44 -6.90 2.08
CA ALA A 24 8.70 -6.98 2.81
C ALA A 24 8.60 -7.96 4.00
N ALA A 25 7.47 -7.95 4.71
CA ALA A 25 7.19 -8.90 5.79
C ALA A 25 7.16 -10.35 5.28
N ASP A 26 6.51 -10.61 4.14
CA ASP A 26 6.47 -11.96 3.56
C ASP A 26 7.85 -12.47 3.12
N GLN A 27 8.68 -11.59 2.55
CA GLN A 27 10.05 -11.97 2.18
C GLN A 27 10.88 -12.35 3.40
N GLY A 28 10.67 -11.69 4.54
CA GLY A 28 11.26 -12.07 5.82
C GLY A 28 10.71 -13.40 6.36
N ALA A 29 9.39 -13.60 6.26
CA ALA A 29 8.74 -14.84 6.71
C ALA A 29 9.21 -16.06 5.91
N LYS A 30 9.32 -15.97 4.58
CA LYS A 30 9.82 -17.06 3.71
C LYS A 30 11.20 -17.54 4.14
N GLY A 31 12.12 -16.62 4.38
CA GLY A 31 13.47 -16.97 4.84
C GLY A 31 13.46 -17.69 6.20
N ARG A 32 12.58 -17.27 7.11
CA ARG A 32 12.39 -17.94 8.41
C ARG A 32 11.82 -19.35 8.24
N ASP A 33 10.80 -19.50 7.39
CA ASP A 33 10.09 -20.77 7.22
C ASP A 33 10.99 -21.80 6.51
N GLU A 34 11.85 -21.38 5.58
CA GLU A 34 12.89 -22.22 4.99
C GLU A 34 13.87 -22.75 6.04
N GLN A 35 14.35 -21.89 6.95
CA GLN A 35 15.22 -22.29 8.05
C GLN A 35 14.52 -23.24 9.03
N LEU A 36 13.28 -22.94 9.40
CA LEU A 36 12.49 -23.81 10.29
C LEU A 36 12.20 -25.17 9.66
N THR A 37 11.96 -25.22 8.35
CA THR A 37 11.75 -26.47 7.62
C THR A 37 13.02 -27.32 7.63
N GLN A 38 14.18 -26.72 7.40
CA GLN A 38 15.47 -27.42 7.50
C GLN A 38 15.69 -27.98 8.92
N LEU A 39 15.46 -27.15 9.95
CA LEU A 39 15.60 -27.56 11.35
C LEU A 39 14.59 -28.65 11.75
N GLN A 40 13.35 -28.61 11.27
CA GLN A 40 12.35 -29.65 11.55
C GLN A 40 12.68 -30.97 10.85
N GLN A 41 13.24 -30.92 9.63
CA GLN A 41 13.75 -32.10 8.94
C GLN A 41 14.90 -32.74 9.71
N GLU A 42 15.78 -31.93 10.32
CA GLU A 42 16.87 -32.40 11.17
C GLU A 42 16.40 -32.89 12.55
N ALA A 43 15.38 -32.26 13.15
CA ALA A 43 14.94 -32.52 14.53
C ALA A 43 13.72 -33.46 14.65
N GLY A 44 13.12 -33.91 13.55
CA GLY A 44 12.01 -34.87 13.53
C GLY A 44 10.74 -34.42 14.29
N THR A 45 10.56 -33.12 14.52
CA THR A 45 9.52 -32.58 15.40
C THR A 45 8.21 -32.30 14.63
N PRO A 46 7.03 -32.72 15.12
CA PRO A 46 5.76 -32.48 14.43
C PRO A 46 5.38 -30.99 14.44
N ALA A 47 5.05 -30.45 13.26
CA ALA A 47 4.63 -29.07 13.07
C ALA A 47 3.27 -28.77 13.77
N PRO A 48 3.02 -27.51 14.16
CA PRO A 48 1.73 -27.10 14.70
C PRO A 48 0.58 -27.43 13.74
N ALA A 49 -0.61 -27.71 14.30
CA ALA A 49 -1.76 -28.19 13.55
C ALA A 49 -2.14 -27.20 12.42
N ALA A 50 -1.88 -27.60 11.18
CA ALA A 50 -2.07 -26.78 9.97
C ALA A 50 -3.49 -26.19 9.80
N ALA A 51 -4.49 -26.70 10.52
CA ALA A 51 -5.83 -26.14 10.55
C ALA A 51 -5.91 -24.78 11.26
N ALA A 52 -5.15 -24.57 12.35
CA ALA A 52 -5.14 -23.33 13.12
C ALA A 52 -4.39 -22.21 12.38
N GLU A 53 -3.30 -22.55 11.68
CA GLU A 53 -2.54 -21.62 10.83
C GLU A 53 -3.41 -21.15 9.65
N ARG A 54 -4.01 -22.08 8.91
CA ARG A 54 -4.90 -21.79 7.78
C ARG A 54 -6.09 -20.92 8.16
N GLN A 55 -6.60 -21.03 9.38
CA GLN A 55 -7.74 -20.22 9.84
C GLN A 55 -7.33 -18.77 10.14
N ARG A 56 -6.11 -18.53 10.64
CA ARG A 56 -5.55 -17.17 10.78
C ARG A 56 -5.24 -16.56 9.42
N GLU A 57 -4.63 -17.32 8.51
CA GLU A 57 -4.32 -16.87 7.15
C GLU A 57 -5.58 -16.42 6.40
N ARG A 58 -6.67 -17.18 6.48
CA ARG A 58 -7.95 -16.85 5.81
C ARG A 58 -8.59 -15.57 6.31
N GLN A 59 -8.49 -15.28 7.61
CA GLN A 59 -9.06 -14.05 8.19
C GLN A 59 -8.23 -12.81 7.84
N HIS A 60 -6.90 -12.93 7.87
CA HIS A 60 -6.02 -11.84 7.47
C HIS A 60 -5.95 -11.65 5.95
N GLY A 61 -6.29 -12.67 5.17
CA GLY A 61 -6.25 -12.65 3.71
C GLY A 61 -7.16 -11.60 3.08
N ARG A 62 -8.38 -11.38 3.60
CA ARG A 62 -9.36 -10.50 2.93
C ARG A 62 -8.98 -9.02 2.95
N VAL A 63 -8.47 -8.51 4.08
CA VAL A 63 -8.03 -7.09 4.17
C VAL A 63 -6.80 -6.88 3.31
N ARG A 64 -5.88 -7.85 3.33
CA ARG A 64 -4.68 -7.86 2.51
C ARG A 64 -5.00 -7.88 1.01
N GLU A 65 -5.92 -8.74 0.59
CA GLU A 65 -6.38 -8.86 -0.80
C GLU A 65 -6.93 -7.53 -1.32
N VAL A 66 -7.77 -6.83 -0.53
CA VAL A 66 -8.30 -5.50 -0.91
C VAL A 66 -7.18 -4.47 -1.09
N ILE A 67 -6.16 -4.49 -0.23
CA ILE A 67 -5.01 -3.59 -0.32
C ILE A 67 -4.16 -3.92 -1.55
N GLU A 68 -3.91 -5.21 -1.79
CA GLU A 68 -3.13 -5.70 -2.94
C GLU A 68 -3.84 -5.40 -4.27
N ASP A 69 -5.15 -5.63 -4.37
CA ASP A 69 -5.97 -5.30 -5.54
C ASP A 69 -5.97 -3.79 -5.85
N ALA A 70 -6.16 -2.97 -4.80
CA ALA A 70 -6.12 -1.52 -4.95
C ALA A 70 -4.73 -1.05 -5.40
N ASN A 71 -3.68 -1.63 -4.83
CA ASN A 71 -2.30 -1.33 -5.23
C ASN A 71 -2.03 -1.76 -6.66
N ASP A 72 -2.44 -2.95 -7.08
CA ASP A 72 -2.21 -3.45 -8.43
C ASP A 72 -2.99 -2.60 -9.44
N PHE A 73 -4.18 -2.13 -9.10
CA PHE A 73 -4.88 -1.12 -9.88
C PHE A 73 -4.09 0.20 -10.01
N LEU A 74 -3.52 0.71 -8.91
CA LEU A 74 -2.71 1.94 -8.92
C LEU A 74 -1.39 1.78 -9.68
N LEU A 75 -0.81 0.58 -9.68
CA LEU A 75 0.49 0.30 -10.28
C LEU A 75 0.41 -0.25 -11.71
N LYS A 76 -0.78 -0.62 -12.21
CA LYS A 76 -1.03 -1.03 -13.60
C LYS A 76 -0.26 -0.24 -14.67
N PRO A 77 -0.23 1.11 -14.66
CA PRO A 77 0.51 1.86 -15.69
C PRO A 77 2.04 1.70 -15.63
N PHE A 78 2.58 1.19 -14.53
CA PHE A 78 4.03 0.96 -14.34
C PHE A 78 4.42 -0.51 -14.51
N VAL A 79 3.46 -1.38 -14.83
CA VAL A 79 3.74 -2.79 -15.13
C VAL A 79 4.64 -2.87 -16.36
N GLY A 80 5.75 -3.58 -16.23
CA GLY A 80 6.71 -3.79 -17.33
C GLY A 80 7.78 -2.71 -17.48
N VAL A 81 7.82 -1.68 -16.63
CA VAL A 81 8.89 -0.67 -16.67
C VAL A 81 10.25 -1.26 -16.26
N ALA A 82 10.25 -2.20 -15.32
CA ALA A 82 11.46 -2.91 -14.88
C ALA A 82 11.18 -4.42 -14.73
N PRO A 83 11.12 -5.17 -15.85
CA PRO A 83 10.99 -6.62 -15.79
C PRO A 83 12.25 -7.20 -15.14
N SER A 84 12.09 -7.87 -14.00
CA SER A 84 13.18 -8.51 -13.28
C SER A 84 12.68 -9.78 -12.62
N SER A 85 13.55 -10.80 -12.57
CA SER A 85 13.31 -12.01 -11.77
C SER A 85 13.54 -11.76 -10.28
N ASN A 86 14.18 -10.66 -9.90
CA ASN A 86 14.37 -10.29 -8.50
C ASN A 86 13.07 -9.68 -7.94
N PRO A 87 12.42 -10.30 -6.95
CA PRO A 87 11.14 -9.82 -6.41
C PRO A 87 11.25 -8.42 -5.80
N TRP A 88 12.41 -8.04 -5.25
CA TRP A 88 12.62 -6.70 -4.72
C TRP A 88 12.57 -5.65 -5.82
N VAL A 89 13.19 -5.91 -6.97
CA VAL A 89 13.17 -4.97 -8.11
C VAL A 89 11.77 -4.90 -8.70
N ALA A 90 11.16 -6.07 -8.93
CA ALA A 90 9.82 -6.18 -9.49
C ALA A 90 8.74 -5.47 -8.66
N ARG A 91 8.93 -5.40 -7.32
CA ARG A 91 7.97 -4.72 -6.43
C ARG A 91 8.35 -3.28 -6.10
N SER A 92 9.63 -2.99 -5.87
CA SER A 92 10.07 -1.65 -5.45
C SER A 92 9.99 -0.63 -6.57
N VAL A 93 10.36 -0.99 -7.80
CA VAL A 93 10.39 -0.01 -8.91
C VAL A 93 8.97 0.51 -9.22
N PRO A 94 7.95 -0.34 -9.44
CA PRO A 94 6.59 0.16 -9.61
C PRO A 94 6.08 0.92 -8.39
N ALA A 95 6.38 0.48 -7.16
CA ALA A 95 5.94 1.16 -5.94
C ALA A 95 6.52 2.58 -5.82
N LEU A 96 7.81 2.76 -6.13
CA LEU A 96 8.46 4.08 -6.12
C LEU A 96 7.86 5.01 -7.18
N LEU A 97 7.65 4.49 -8.40
CA LEU A 97 7.00 5.24 -9.48
C LEU A 97 5.56 5.64 -9.12
N GLY A 98 4.83 4.73 -8.49
CA GLY A 98 3.49 4.98 -7.97
C GLY A 98 3.48 6.06 -6.88
N LEU A 99 4.39 6.02 -5.92
CA LEU A 99 4.50 7.05 -4.89
C LEU A 99 4.86 8.41 -5.45
N LEU A 100 5.78 8.45 -6.42
CA LEU A 100 6.16 9.69 -7.07
C LEU A 100 4.98 10.28 -7.85
N THR A 101 4.22 9.44 -8.56
CA THR A 101 3.15 9.91 -9.45
C THR A 101 1.86 10.22 -8.68
N TRP A 102 1.40 9.31 -7.84
CA TRP A 102 0.14 9.46 -7.11
C TRP A 102 0.28 10.23 -5.81
N GLY A 103 1.44 10.13 -5.14
CA GLY A 103 1.70 10.85 -3.90
C GLY A 103 2.28 12.24 -4.15
N LEU A 104 3.50 12.29 -4.69
CA LEU A 104 4.25 13.54 -4.83
C LEU A 104 3.64 14.47 -5.87
N LEU A 105 3.42 14.01 -7.11
CA LEU A 105 2.90 14.88 -8.18
C LEU A 105 1.48 15.37 -7.89
N LEU A 106 0.56 14.51 -7.45
CA LEU A 106 -0.81 14.94 -7.11
C LEU A 106 -0.84 15.82 -5.85
N GLY A 107 -0.02 15.52 -4.84
CA GLY A 107 0.11 16.35 -3.65
C GLY A 107 0.61 17.75 -4.00
N PHE A 108 1.60 17.84 -4.89
CA PHE A 108 2.11 19.09 -5.42
C PHE A 108 1.05 19.84 -6.25
N LEU A 109 0.35 19.17 -7.17
CA LEU A 109 -0.75 19.77 -7.95
C LEU A 109 -1.86 20.32 -7.06
N ALA A 110 -2.22 19.59 -6.01
CA ALA A 110 -3.23 20.04 -5.07
C ALA A 110 -2.77 21.29 -4.29
N ASN A 111 -1.46 21.48 -4.10
CA ASN A 111 -0.93 22.69 -3.47
C ASN A 111 -0.93 23.89 -4.42
N LEU A 112 -0.82 23.66 -5.73
CA LEU A 112 -0.88 24.71 -6.74
C LEU A 112 -2.30 25.23 -7.01
N LEU A 113 -3.33 24.44 -6.74
CA LEU A 113 -4.71 24.87 -6.99
C LEU A 113 -5.17 25.95 -6.00
N PRO A 114 -5.69 27.09 -6.49
CA PRO A 114 -6.16 28.17 -5.63
C PRO A 114 -7.32 27.70 -4.75
N GLN A 115 -7.28 28.16 -3.50
CA GLN A 115 -8.37 27.90 -2.55
C GLN A 115 -9.52 28.84 -2.94
N ARG A 116 -10.72 28.29 -3.24
CA ARG A 116 -11.92 29.13 -3.22
C ARG A 116 -11.92 29.81 -1.86
N ARG A 117 -11.84 31.15 -1.83
CA ARG A 117 -12.05 31.91 -0.60
C ARG A 117 -13.35 31.37 -0.01
N ARG A 118 -13.27 30.78 1.18
CA ARG A 118 -14.47 30.65 2.00
C ARG A 118 -14.81 32.07 2.34
N GLU A 119 -15.79 32.62 1.62
CA GLU A 119 -16.42 33.86 2.01
C GLU A 119 -17.01 33.59 3.39
N ILE A 120 -16.31 34.07 4.42
CA ILE A 120 -16.79 33.97 5.78
C ILE A 120 -17.92 34.98 5.83
N ARG A 121 -19.15 34.48 5.84
CA ARG A 121 -20.34 35.30 5.90
C ARG A 121 -20.65 35.52 7.37
N ASP A 122 -20.75 36.77 7.79
CA ASP A 122 -21.17 37.09 9.15
C ASP A 122 -22.59 36.55 9.35
N TRP A 123 -22.77 35.69 10.35
CA TRP A 123 -24.06 35.06 10.64
C TRP A 123 -25.08 36.07 11.20
N ARG A 124 -24.62 37.23 11.69
CA ARG A 124 -25.48 38.29 12.23
C ARG A 124 -26.06 39.17 11.13
N THR A 125 -25.25 39.50 10.14
CA THR A 125 -25.62 40.49 9.10
C THR A 125 -25.85 39.86 7.73
N GLY A 126 -25.41 38.61 7.52
CA GLY A 126 -25.44 37.96 6.23
C GLY A 126 -24.56 38.64 5.18
N GLN A 127 -23.64 39.51 5.58
CA GLN A 127 -22.70 40.19 4.69
C GLN A 127 -21.35 39.45 4.66
N PRO A 128 -20.61 39.52 3.54
CA PRO A 128 -19.24 39.01 3.49
C PRO A 128 -18.31 39.86 4.38
N ILE A 129 -17.40 39.20 5.10
CA ILE A 129 -16.34 39.82 5.91
C ILE A 129 -15.07 40.00 5.07
#